data_AF-A0A0M4D3S1-F1
#
_entry.id   AF-A0A0M4D3S1-F1
#
_cell.length_a   1.000
_cell.length_b   1.000
_cell.length_c   1.000
_cell.angle_alpha   90.00
_cell.angle_beta   90.00
_cell.angle_gamma   90.00
#
_symmetry.space_group_name_H-M   'P 1'
#
loop_
_entity.id
_entity.type
_entity.pdbx_description
1 polymer ?
#
loop_
_entity_poly.entity_id
_entity_poly.type
_entity_poly.pdbx_seq_one_letter_code
_entity_poly.pdbx_strand_id
1 'polypeptide(L)'
;MLEKTFCHIPGISARVEHSLWRDGITSWERFPAEGGPFFSWKKNGHVALHLDESRRRLAANDPAYFCAALPSREHWRLFSAFAGSIAYLDIETTGLSREADVITTIALYDGREIRTYVRGENLEAFAADIRNYRLLVTYNGKCFDLPFIETALGISLPMAHIDLRYVLGSLGMRGGLKGCEREIGLSRGALDGVDGLFAVRLWHDWRRRGERRTLETLLAYNIEDVINLELLMVHAYNRKLAETPFGDELRIPVPEPAKNPFCADAGVLDRLRGW
;
A
#
# COMPACT_ATOMS: atom_id res chain seq x y z
N MET A 1 -11.11 -1.23 -11.56
CA MET A 1 -11.10 0.22 -11.85
C MET A 1 -10.24 0.60 -13.07
N LEU A 2 -9.06 -0.01 -13.30
CA LEU A 2 -8.15 0.41 -14.39
C LEU A 2 -8.79 0.59 -15.76
N GLU A 3 -9.57 -0.39 -16.21
CA GLU A 3 -10.24 -0.36 -17.52
C GLU A 3 -11.36 0.69 -17.64
N LYS A 4 -11.74 1.33 -16.53
CA LYS A 4 -12.76 2.38 -16.45
C LYS A 4 -12.15 3.78 -16.30
N THR A 5 -10.83 3.90 -16.15
CA THR A 5 -10.12 5.18 -15.99
C THR A 5 -9.38 5.58 -17.26
N PHE A 6 -9.31 6.87 -17.51
CA PHE A 6 -8.55 7.50 -18.59
C PHE A 6 -7.51 8.49 -18.03
N CYS A 7 -7.50 8.76 -16.72
CA CYS A 7 -6.58 9.70 -16.08
C CYS A 7 -5.08 9.38 -16.25
N HIS A 8 -4.69 8.16 -16.62
CA HIS A 8 -3.30 7.81 -16.91
C HIS A 8 -2.85 8.24 -18.31
N ILE A 9 -3.77 8.71 -19.15
CA ILE A 9 -3.48 9.16 -20.52
C ILE A 9 -3.11 10.64 -20.49
N PRO A 10 -1.96 11.04 -21.07
CA PRO A 10 -1.56 12.44 -21.14
C PRO A 10 -2.65 13.34 -21.74
N GLY A 11 -2.96 14.44 -21.05
CA GLY A 11 -3.99 15.39 -21.50
C GLY A 11 -5.44 14.98 -21.19
N ILE A 12 -5.65 13.95 -20.36
CA ILE A 12 -6.95 13.64 -19.74
C ILE A 12 -6.87 13.89 -18.24
N SER A 13 -7.64 14.88 -17.76
CA SER A 13 -7.81 15.13 -16.33
C SER A 13 -9.03 14.39 -15.77
N ALA A 14 -9.15 14.30 -14.45
CA ALA A 14 -10.34 13.74 -13.79
C ALA A 14 -11.65 14.42 -14.24
N ARG A 15 -11.62 15.73 -14.51
CA ARG A 15 -12.78 16.46 -15.05
C ARG A 15 -13.16 15.96 -16.45
N VAL A 16 -12.17 15.72 -17.31
CA VAL A 16 -12.39 15.20 -18.66
C VAL A 16 -12.91 13.76 -18.59
N GLU A 17 -12.34 12.94 -17.72
CA GLU A 17 -12.81 11.58 -17.44
C GLU A 17 -14.27 11.54 -16.97
N HIS A 18 -14.67 12.40 -16.02
CA HIS A 18 -16.06 12.46 -15.58
C HIS A 18 -17.03 12.83 -16.71
N SER A 19 -16.59 13.70 -17.63
CA SER A 19 -17.40 14.02 -18.81
C SER A 19 -17.49 12.85 -19.79
N LEU A 20 -16.41 12.06 -19.96
CA LEU A 20 -16.46 10.82 -20.75
C LEU A 20 -17.50 9.84 -20.17
N TRP A 21 -17.48 9.65 -18.85
CA TRP A 21 -18.42 8.77 -18.17
C TRP A 21 -19.88 9.21 -18.33
N ARG A 22 -20.16 10.52 -18.19
CA ARG A 22 -21.51 11.08 -18.38
C ARG A 22 -22.02 10.87 -19.80
N ASP A 23 -21.12 10.87 -20.78
CA ASP A 23 -21.44 10.68 -22.18
C ASP A 23 -21.44 9.18 -22.59
N GLY A 24 -21.41 8.27 -21.60
CA GLY A 24 -21.52 6.82 -21.79
C GLY A 24 -20.22 6.09 -22.08
N ILE A 25 -19.09 6.82 -22.19
CA ILE A 25 -17.76 6.27 -22.42
C ILE A 25 -17.16 5.85 -21.07
N THR A 26 -17.68 4.76 -20.53
CA THR A 26 -17.39 4.28 -19.17
C THR A 26 -16.22 3.30 -19.08
N SER A 27 -15.69 2.84 -20.21
CA SER A 27 -14.58 1.90 -20.25
C SER A 27 -13.71 2.12 -21.49
N TRP A 28 -12.51 1.54 -21.47
CA TRP A 28 -11.61 1.52 -22.63
C TRP A 28 -12.28 0.91 -23.88
N GLU A 29 -13.13 -0.10 -23.70
CA GLU A 29 -13.88 -0.75 -24.78
C GLU A 29 -14.92 0.20 -25.41
N ARG A 30 -15.57 1.03 -24.59
CA ARG A 30 -16.57 2.00 -25.05
C ARG A 30 -15.97 3.26 -25.67
N PHE A 31 -14.64 3.37 -25.72
CA PHE A 31 -13.98 4.53 -26.31
C PHE A 31 -14.04 4.46 -27.85
N PRO A 32 -14.64 5.46 -28.54
CA PRO A 32 -14.82 5.41 -29.98
C PRO A 32 -13.53 5.79 -30.72
N ALA A 33 -12.70 4.79 -31.05
CA ALA A 33 -11.41 4.99 -31.71
C ALA A 33 -11.54 5.65 -33.10
N GLU A 34 -12.61 5.34 -33.84
CA GLU A 34 -12.82 5.82 -35.22
C GLU A 34 -13.38 7.24 -35.30
N GLY A 35 -13.77 7.85 -34.17
CA GLY A 35 -14.27 9.21 -34.09
C GLY A 35 -15.53 9.35 -33.24
N GLY A 36 -15.74 10.55 -32.71
CA GLY A 36 -16.90 10.91 -31.89
C GLY A 36 -16.86 12.40 -31.56
N PRO A 37 -17.97 12.99 -31.08
CA PRO A 37 -18.07 14.44 -30.85
C PRO A 37 -17.19 14.93 -29.68
N PHE A 38 -16.63 14.01 -28.89
CA PHE A 38 -16.01 14.34 -27.62
C PHE A 38 -14.62 14.98 -27.74
N PHE A 39 -13.78 14.51 -28.67
CA PHE A 39 -12.49 15.11 -28.98
C PHE A 39 -12.29 15.27 -30.49
N SER A 40 -11.30 16.09 -30.86
CA SER A 40 -10.80 16.13 -32.24
C SER A 40 -10.27 14.76 -32.67
N TRP A 41 -10.33 14.49 -33.97
CA TRP A 41 -9.85 13.22 -34.55
C TRP A 41 -8.41 12.87 -34.13
N LYS A 42 -7.52 13.87 -34.12
CA LYS A 42 -6.13 13.71 -33.64
C LYS A 42 -6.05 13.27 -32.18
N LYS A 43 -6.88 13.85 -31.30
CA LYS A 43 -6.89 13.49 -29.88
C LYS A 43 -7.54 12.12 -29.65
N ASN A 44 -8.58 11.76 -30.39
CA ASN A 44 -9.14 10.39 -30.35
C ASN A 44 -8.09 9.34 -30.73
N GLY A 45 -7.35 9.56 -31.83
CA GLY A 45 -6.26 8.66 -32.23
C GLY A 45 -5.16 8.55 -31.17
N HIS A 46 -4.78 9.67 -30.54
CA HIS A 46 -3.80 9.65 -29.44
C HIS A 46 -4.31 8.83 -28.24
N VAL A 47 -5.55 9.02 -27.83
CA VAL A 47 -6.16 8.25 -26.73
C VAL A 47 -6.24 6.77 -27.08
N ALA A 48 -6.68 6.43 -28.30
CA ALA A 48 -6.76 5.03 -28.75
C ALA A 48 -5.39 4.32 -28.69
N LEU A 49 -4.32 4.97 -29.15
CA LEU A 49 -2.95 4.43 -29.05
C LEU A 49 -2.53 4.17 -27.60
N HIS A 50 -2.85 5.10 -26.69
CA HIS A 50 -2.58 4.91 -25.26
C HIS A 50 -3.41 3.78 -24.65
N LEU A 51 -4.66 3.60 -25.07
CA LEU A 51 -5.51 2.49 -24.63
C LEU A 51 -4.96 1.15 -25.12
N ASP A 52 -4.44 1.06 -26.34
CA ASP A 52 -3.82 -0.16 -26.86
C ASP A 52 -2.54 -0.53 -26.11
N GLU A 53 -1.71 0.44 -25.75
CA GLU A 53 -0.58 0.21 -24.85
C GLU A 53 -1.06 -0.20 -23.46
N SER A 54 -2.10 0.45 -22.93
CA SER A 54 -2.67 0.14 -21.61
C SER A 54 -3.18 -1.31 -21.54
N ARG A 55 -3.85 -1.79 -22.58
CA ARG A 55 -4.29 -3.20 -22.69
C ARG A 55 -3.10 -4.15 -22.68
N ARG A 56 -2.04 -3.85 -23.45
CA ARG A 56 -0.81 -4.66 -23.48
C ARG A 56 -0.12 -4.70 -22.12
N ARG A 57 -0.04 -3.56 -21.41
CA ARG A 57 0.57 -3.44 -20.08
C ARG A 57 -0.23 -4.16 -19.01
N LEU A 58 -1.56 -4.04 -19.06
CA LEU A 58 -2.45 -4.78 -18.17
C LEU A 58 -2.31 -6.29 -18.38
N ALA A 59 -2.32 -6.76 -19.63
CA ALA A 59 -2.12 -8.17 -19.97
C ALA A 59 -0.73 -8.71 -19.57
N ALA A 60 0.30 -7.85 -19.60
CA ALA A 60 1.65 -8.19 -19.13
C ALA A 60 1.81 -8.17 -17.60
N ASN A 61 0.74 -7.87 -16.86
CA ASN A 61 0.77 -7.67 -15.41
C ASN A 61 1.84 -6.62 -14.99
N ASP A 62 1.83 -5.45 -15.64
CA ASP A 62 2.80 -4.35 -15.43
C ASP A 62 2.15 -3.14 -14.74
N PRO A 63 2.06 -3.13 -13.39
CA PRO A 63 1.50 -2.01 -12.66
C PRO A 63 2.40 -0.76 -12.69
N ALA A 64 3.70 -0.91 -12.96
CA ALA A 64 4.66 0.20 -12.90
C ALA A 64 4.35 1.25 -13.98
N TYR A 65 3.91 0.80 -15.17
CA TYR A 65 3.42 1.67 -16.24
C TYR A 65 2.31 2.64 -15.75
N PHE A 66 1.28 2.11 -15.08
CA PHE A 66 0.15 2.91 -14.60
C PHE A 66 0.55 3.78 -13.40
N CYS A 67 1.38 3.24 -12.51
CA CYS A 67 1.90 3.96 -11.34
C CYS A 67 2.69 5.20 -11.75
N ALA A 68 3.51 5.11 -12.81
CA ALA A 68 4.27 6.24 -13.33
C ALA A 68 3.39 7.31 -14.00
N ALA A 69 2.26 6.90 -14.57
CA ALA A 69 1.35 7.78 -15.30
C ALA A 69 0.30 8.47 -14.41
N LEU A 70 -0.04 7.88 -13.26
CA LEU A 70 -1.02 8.41 -12.32
C LEU A 70 -0.35 9.16 -11.16
N PRO A 71 -0.96 10.25 -10.64
CA PRO A 71 -0.49 10.87 -9.41
C PRO A 71 -0.76 9.95 -8.20
N SER A 72 0.05 10.05 -7.14
CA SER A 72 -0.01 9.16 -5.97
C SER A 72 -1.40 9.00 -5.34
N ARG A 73 -2.21 10.07 -5.34
CA ARG A 73 -3.59 10.03 -4.81
C ARG A 73 -4.55 9.17 -5.64
N GLU A 74 -4.21 8.85 -6.89
CA GLU A 74 -5.00 8.04 -7.82
C GLU A 74 -4.45 6.60 -7.95
N HIS A 75 -3.37 6.25 -7.24
CA HIS A 75 -2.78 4.90 -7.31
C HIS A 75 -3.72 3.80 -6.79
N TRP A 76 -4.77 4.15 -6.03
CA TRP A 76 -5.84 3.22 -5.65
C TRP A 76 -6.49 2.51 -6.84
N ARG A 77 -6.47 3.11 -8.03
CA ARG A 77 -7.07 2.54 -9.25
C ARG A 77 -6.38 1.24 -9.70
N LEU A 78 -5.12 1.06 -9.32
CA LEU A 78 -4.32 -0.14 -9.61
C LEU A 78 -4.79 -1.35 -8.77
N PHE A 79 -5.30 -1.11 -7.57
CA PHE A 79 -5.46 -2.12 -6.52
C PHE A 79 -6.15 -3.41 -7.00
N SER A 80 -7.39 -3.31 -7.49
CA SER A 80 -8.18 -4.49 -7.85
C SER A 80 -7.62 -5.27 -9.03
N ALA A 81 -6.88 -4.63 -9.94
CA ALA A 81 -6.34 -5.28 -11.13
C ALA A 81 -5.07 -6.08 -10.85
N PHE A 82 -4.35 -5.73 -9.79
CA PHE A 82 -3.04 -6.28 -9.46
C PHE A 82 -2.98 -6.93 -8.08
N ALA A 83 -4.15 -7.17 -7.46
CA ALA A 83 -4.28 -7.81 -6.15
C ALA A 83 -3.60 -9.19 -6.08
N GLY A 84 -3.50 -9.92 -7.20
CA GLY A 84 -2.79 -11.20 -7.26
C GLY A 84 -1.26 -11.12 -7.18
N SER A 85 -0.68 -9.92 -7.19
CA SER A 85 0.76 -9.68 -7.11
C SER A 85 1.11 -8.55 -6.14
N ILE A 86 0.25 -8.38 -5.12
CA ILE A 86 0.36 -7.31 -4.14
C ILE A 86 1.12 -7.76 -2.91
N ALA A 87 1.84 -6.84 -2.26
CA ALA A 87 2.26 -7.02 -0.89
C ALA A 87 2.12 -5.74 -0.07
N TYR A 88 1.64 -5.89 1.15
CA TYR A 88 1.63 -4.91 2.22
C TYR A 88 2.96 -5.01 2.96
N LEU A 89 3.60 -3.87 3.18
CA LEU A 89 4.96 -3.78 3.70
C LEU A 89 5.04 -2.68 4.76
N ASP A 90 5.71 -3.01 5.86
CA ASP A 90 6.01 -2.08 6.95
C ASP A 90 7.35 -2.47 7.61
N ILE A 91 8.11 -1.49 8.10
CA ILE A 91 9.40 -1.71 8.77
C ILE A 91 9.46 -1.08 10.16
N GLU A 92 10.21 -1.74 11.04
CA GLU A 92 10.68 -1.14 12.27
C GLU A 92 12.17 -0.81 12.19
N THR A 93 12.57 0.23 12.90
CA THR A 93 13.93 0.78 12.86
C THR A 93 14.39 1.14 14.27
N THR A 94 15.69 1.39 14.47
CA THR A 94 16.21 1.95 15.74
C THR A 94 15.98 3.46 15.87
N GLY A 95 15.53 4.11 14.80
CA GLY A 95 15.34 5.55 14.71
C GLY A 95 15.06 5.97 13.26
N LEU A 96 15.06 7.28 13.00
CA LEU A 96 14.55 7.84 11.75
C LEU A 96 15.64 8.16 10.70
N SER A 97 16.93 8.06 11.04
CA SER A 97 18.02 8.38 10.12
C SER A 97 18.46 7.16 9.35
N ARG A 98 18.40 7.21 8.00
CA ARG A 98 18.89 6.11 7.15
C ARG A 98 20.40 5.91 7.24
N GLU A 99 21.12 6.93 7.69
CA GLU A 99 22.57 6.95 7.81
C GLU A 99 23.06 6.44 9.18
N ALA A 100 22.29 6.69 10.24
CA ALA A 100 22.68 6.36 11.62
C ALA A 100 21.88 5.19 12.22
N ASP A 101 20.65 4.95 11.75
CA ASP A 101 19.75 3.94 12.27
C ASP A 101 19.65 2.73 11.34
N VAL A 102 19.16 1.63 11.91
CA VAL A 102 19.10 0.34 11.22
C VAL A 102 17.70 -0.25 11.28
N ILE A 103 17.30 -0.96 10.21
CA ILE A 103 16.05 -1.75 10.18
C ILE A 103 16.13 -2.87 11.20
N THR A 104 15.18 -2.97 12.13
CA THR A 104 15.13 -4.03 13.14
C THR A 104 14.31 -5.20 12.65
N THR A 105 13.10 -4.94 12.15
CA THR A 105 12.21 -5.93 11.53
C THR A 105 11.56 -5.41 10.25
N ILE A 106 11.18 -6.32 9.37
CA ILE A 106 10.32 -6.06 8.22
C ILE A 106 9.14 -7.04 8.31
N ALA A 107 7.92 -6.54 8.17
CA ALA A 107 6.73 -7.35 7.98
C ALA A 107 6.27 -7.25 6.52
N LEU A 108 5.93 -8.39 5.92
CA LEU A 108 5.45 -8.50 4.55
C LEU A 108 4.22 -9.41 4.53
N TYR A 109 3.14 -8.95 3.93
CA TYR A 109 1.88 -9.68 3.87
C TYR A 109 1.26 -9.56 2.48
N ASP A 110 0.83 -10.65 1.86
CA ASP A 110 0.31 -10.65 0.48
C ASP A 110 -1.22 -10.84 0.37
N GLY A 111 -1.93 -10.75 1.50
CA GLY A 111 -3.35 -11.13 1.59
C GLY A 111 -3.57 -12.59 1.99
N ARG A 112 -2.51 -13.40 2.11
CA ARG A 112 -2.58 -14.84 2.42
C ARG A 112 -1.53 -15.29 3.43
N GLU A 113 -0.27 -14.95 3.18
CA GLU A 113 0.89 -15.34 3.98
C GLU A 113 1.55 -14.11 4.59
N ILE A 114 1.89 -14.21 5.87
CA ILE A 114 2.66 -13.21 6.59
C ILE A 114 4.10 -13.72 6.71
N ARG A 115 5.06 -12.89 6.31
CA ARG A 115 6.49 -13.13 6.45
C ARG A 115 7.10 -12.03 7.29
N THR A 116 8.02 -12.42 8.17
CA THR A 116 8.77 -11.50 9.02
C THR A 116 10.26 -11.70 8.86
N TYR A 117 10.99 -10.59 8.82
CA TYR A 117 12.42 -10.58 8.64
C TYR A 117 13.05 -9.80 9.79
N VAL A 118 13.97 -10.42 10.53
CA VAL A 118 14.57 -9.87 11.75
C VAL A 118 16.06 -9.66 11.54
N ARG A 119 16.58 -8.48 11.90
CA ARG A 119 18.01 -8.18 11.83
C ARG A 119 18.81 -9.16 12.69
N GLY A 120 19.78 -9.82 12.05
CA GLY A 120 20.64 -10.81 12.68
C GLY A 120 20.04 -12.23 12.71
N GLU A 121 18.86 -12.43 12.13
CA GLU A 121 18.27 -13.76 11.94
C GLU A 121 18.08 -14.08 10.45
N ASN A 122 17.27 -13.29 9.73
CA ASN A 122 16.91 -13.58 8.34
C ASN A 122 16.61 -12.32 7.49
N LEU A 123 17.06 -11.13 7.92
CA LEU A 123 16.75 -9.87 7.25
C LEU A 123 17.08 -9.87 5.75
N GLU A 124 18.20 -10.48 5.40
CA GLU A 124 18.73 -10.53 4.03
C GLU A 124 17.84 -11.35 3.09
N ALA A 125 17.03 -12.27 3.61
CA ALA A 125 16.09 -13.06 2.82
C ALA A 125 14.99 -12.19 2.18
N PHE A 126 14.67 -11.03 2.77
CA PHE A 126 13.69 -10.08 2.23
C PHE A 126 13.98 -9.70 0.77
N ALA A 127 15.26 -9.49 0.44
CA ALA A 127 15.68 -9.05 -0.89
C ALA A 127 15.32 -10.04 -2.00
N ALA A 128 15.24 -11.33 -1.69
CA ALA A 128 14.80 -12.35 -2.63
C ALA A 128 13.28 -12.41 -2.69
N ASP A 129 12.61 -12.45 -1.53
CA ASP A 129 11.18 -12.64 -1.42
C ASP A 129 10.35 -11.49 -2.01
N ILE A 130 10.80 -10.24 -1.83
CA ILE A 130 10.07 -9.06 -2.31
C ILE A 130 9.93 -9.04 -3.84
N ARG A 131 10.80 -9.74 -4.57
CA ARG A 131 10.78 -9.81 -6.04
C ARG A 131 9.59 -10.59 -6.60
N ASN A 132 8.88 -11.34 -5.77
CA ASN A 132 7.67 -12.05 -6.17
C ASN A 132 6.47 -11.12 -6.37
N TYR A 133 6.56 -9.88 -5.90
CA TYR A 133 5.48 -8.90 -5.95
C TYR A 133 5.76 -7.80 -6.97
N ARG A 134 4.67 -7.22 -7.49
CA ARG A 134 4.72 -6.13 -8.48
C ARG A 134 4.09 -4.84 -7.99
N LEU A 135 3.24 -4.93 -6.97
CA LEU A 135 2.54 -3.80 -6.38
C LEU A 135 2.77 -3.81 -4.87
N LEU A 136 3.38 -2.76 -4.33
CA LEU A 136 3.52 -2.57 -2.90
C LEU A 136 2.45 -1.63 -2.37
N VAL A 137 1.97 -1.91 -1.17
CA VAL A 137 1.11 -1.03 -0.38
C VAL A 137 1.80 -0.74 0.94
N THR A 138 1.97 0.54 1.26
CA THR A 138 2.56 0.97 2.54
C THR A 138 1.84 2.21 3.07
N TYR A 139 2.17 2.63 4.29
CA TYR A 139 1.80 3.95 4.80
C TYR A 139 3.03 4.83 4.96
N ASN A 140 3.14 5.91 4.18
CA ASN A 140 4.31 6.80 4.14
C ASN A 140 5.63 6.16 3.65
N GLY A 141 5.57 4.97 3.05
CA GLY A 141 6.78 4.27 2.63
C GLY A 141 7.53 4.89 1.46
N LYS A 142 6.91 5.81 0.69
CA LYS A 142 7.66 6.57 -0.34
C LYS A 142 8.72 7.46 0.28
N CYS A 143 8.45 7.96 1.49
CA CYS A 143 9.34 8.87 2.20
C CYS A 143 10.20 8.16 3.25
N PHE A 144 9.81 6.95 3.67
CA PHE A 144 10.45 6.25 4.78
C PHE A 144 10.89 4.84 4.40
N ASP A 145 9.97 3.88 4.36
CA ASP A 145 10.24 2.44 4.27
C ASP A 145 11.14 2.06 3.09
N LEU A 146 10.74 2.41 1.87
CA LEU A 146 11.47 2.00 0.66
C LEU A 146 12.89 2.59 0.64
N PRO A 147 13.09 3.92 0.81
CA PRO A 147 14.43 4.48 0.91
C PRO A 147 15.28 3.86 2.03
N PHE A 148 14.68 3.47 3.15
CA PHE A 148 15.40 2.83 4.26
C PHE A 148 15.86 1.42 3.86
N ILE A 149 14.98 0.63 3.26
CA ILE A 149 15.28 -0.73 2.79
C ILE A 149 16.34 -0.72 1.69
N GLU A 150 16.20 0.14 0.69
CA GLU A 150 17.17 0.26 -0.40
C GLU A 150 18.56 0.61 0.14
N THR A 151 18.64 1.53 1.11
CA THR A 151 19.91 1.91 1.77
C THR A 151 20.47 0.76 2.60
N ALA A 152 19.64 0.14 3.44
CA ALA A 152 20.07 -0.87 4.41
C ALA A 152 20.47 -2.21 3.76
N LEU A 153 19.85 -2.57 2.64
CA LEU A 153 20.08 -3.85 1.95
C LEU A 153 20.85 -3.69 0.63
N GLY A 154 21.08 -2.47 0.15
CA GLY A 154 21.77 -2.23 -1.12
C GLY A 154 21.01 -2.77 -2.33
N ILE A 155 19.67 -2.76 -2.28
CA ILE A 155 18.78 -3.22 -3.36
C ILE A 155 17.98 -2.07 -3.95
N SER A 156 17.33 -2.31 -5.09
CA SER A 156 16.31 -1.41 -5.65
C SER A 156 14.94 -2.07 -5.56
N LEU A 157 13.91 -1.27 -5.26
CA LEU A 157 12.51 -1.68 -5.20
C LEU A 157 11.70 -1.00 -6.32
N PRO A 158 11.84 -1.45 -7.59
CA PRO A 158 11.18 -0.82 -8.75
C PRO A 158 9.68 -1.10 -8.86
N MET A 159 9.08 -1.82 -7.91
CA MET A 159 7.67 -2.18 -7.94
C MET A 159 6.77 -0.93 -7.98
N ALA A 160 5.59 -1.07 -8.57
CA ALA A 160 4.56 -0.06 -8.43
C ALA A 160 4.19 0.10 -6.95
N HIS A 161 3.80 1.32 -6.55
CA HIS A 161 3.67 1.62 -5.13
C HIS A 161 2.45 2.50 -4.82
N ILE A 162 1.46 1.90 -4.15
CA ILE A 162 0.36 2.60 -3.51
C ILE A 162 0.80 3.00 -2.10
N ASP A 163 1.06 4.28 -1.89
CA ASP A 163 1.30 4.81 -0.56
C ASP A 163 0.00 5.41 -0.01
N LEU A 164 -0.56 4.74 0.99
CA LEU A 164 -1.84 5.05 1.59
C LEU A 164 -1.87 6.44 2.22
N ARG A 165 -0.73 7.02 2.60
CA ARG A 165 -0.68 8.41 3.10
C ARG A 165 -1.31 9.37 2.10
N TYR A 166 -1.05 9.19 0.79
CA TYR A 166 -1.59 10.06 -0.25
C TYR A 166 -3.03 9.71 -0.64
N VAL A 167 -3.35 8.42 -0.68
CA VAL A 167 -4.70 7.96 -1.02
C VAL A 167 -5.70 8.37 0.06
N LEU A 168 -5.44 8.01 1.31
CA LEU A 168 -6.25 8.36 2.48
C LEU A 168 -6.28 9.89 2.69
N GLY A 169 -5.13 10.57 2.52
CA GLY A 169 -5.04 12.02 2.55
C GLY A 169 -6.00 12.71 1.58
N SER A 170 -6.20 12.12 0.39
CA SER A 170 -7.15 12.63 -0.60
C SER A 170 -8.63 12.35 -0.27
N LEU A 171 -8.91 11.52 0.74
CA LEU A 171 -10.23 11.27 1.32
C LEU A 171 -10.46 12.09 2.60
N GLY A 172 -9.52 12.97 2.97
CA GLY A 172 -9.58 13.80 4.17
C GLY A 172 -8.98 13.17 5.42
N MET A 173 -8.55 11.90 5.36
CA MET A 173 -7.94 11.18 6.49
C MET A 173 -6.47 11.57 6.62
N ARG A 174 -6.07 12.11 7.77
CA ARG A 174 -4.73 12.68 8.00
C ARG A 174 -4.12 12.16 9.30
N GLY A 175 -2.79 12.21 9.38
CA GLY A 175 -2.03 11.82 10.58
C GLY A 175 -1.13 10.61 10.33
N GLY A 176 -0.88 9.82 11.37
CA GLY A 176 -0.19 8.52 11.26
C GLY A 176 -1.16 7.38 10.96
N LEU A 177 -0.62 6.20 10.64
CA LEU A 177 -1.37 4.98 10.33
C LEU A 177 -2.48 4.71 11.36
N LYS A 178 -2.13 4.71 12.66
CA LYS A 178 -3.07 4.51 13.77
C LYS A 178 -4.20 5.53 13.86
N GLY A 179 -3.96 6.75 13.40
CA GLY A 179 -5.02 7.76 13.32
C GLY A 179 -6.07 7.35 12.29
N CYS A 180 -5.61 6.91 11.12
CA CYS A 180 -6.47 6.44 10.04
C CYS A 180 -7.24 5.16 10.41
N GLU A 181 -6.58 4.22 11.11
CA GLU A 181 -7.21 3.00 11.62
C GLU A 181 -8.38 3.29 12.57
N ARG A 182 -8.16 4.18 13.56
CA ARG A 182 -9.22 4.57 14.50
C ARG A 182 -10.39 5.26 13.80
N GLU A 183 -10.12 6.07 12.78
CA GLU A 183 -11.16 6.75 12.00
C GLU A 183 -12.11 5.76 11.31
N ILE A 184 -11.64 4.56 10.98
CA ILE A 184 -12.45 3.50 10.37
C ILE A 184 -12.90 2.42 11.37
N GLY A 185 -12.65 2.64 12.66
CA GLY A 185 -13.11 1.75 13.74
C GLY A 185 -12.25 0.52 14.02
N LEU A 186 -11.00 0.49 13.54
CA LEU A 186 -10.06 -0.57 13.88
C LEU A 186 -9.48 -0.38 15.29
N SER A 187 -9.34 -1.48 16.03
CA SER A 187 -8.71 -1.54 17.36
C SER A 187 -7.53 -2.50 17.32
N ARG A 188 -6.45 -2.17 18.03
CA ARG A 188 -5.27 -3.02 18.15
C ARG A 188 -5.22 -3.80 19.46
N GLY A 189 -6.31 -3.76 20.26
CA GLY A 189 -6.43 -4.49 21.51
C GLY A 189 -5.25 -4.26 22.45
N ALA A 190 -4.50 -5.32 22.77
CA ALA A 190 -3.34 -5.26 23.67
C ALA A 190 -2.23 -4.30 23.19
N LEU A 191 -2.14 -4.04 21.88
CA LEU A 191 -1.16 -3.14 21.27
C LEU A 191 -1.63 -1.67 21.26
N ASP A 192 -2.80 -1.36 21.81
CA ASP A 192 -3.25 0.03 21.96
C ASP A 192 -2.24 0.84 22.80
N GLY A 193 -1.81 1.97 22.24
CA GLY A 193 -0.80 2.85 22.84
C GLY A 193 0.66 2.43 22.62
N VAL A 194 0.93 1.30 21.97
CA VAL A 194 2.27 0.98 21.46
C VAL A 194 2.52 1.87 20.24
N ASP A 195 3.65 2.59 20.18
CA ASP A 195 4.06 3.46 19.07
C ASP A 195 5.46 3.14 18.53
N GLY A 196 5.93 3.89 17.53
CA GLY A 196 7.25 3.63 16.94
C GLY A 196 8.40 3.79 17.95
N LEU A 197 8.27 4.70 18.93
CA LEU A 197 9.25 4.82 20.01
C LEU A 197 9.20 3.59 20.92
N PHE A 198 8.02 3.03 21.15
CA PHE A 198 7.84 1.79 21.87
C PHE A 198 8.46 0.59 21.14
N ALA A 199 8.34 0.53 19.81
CA ALA A 199 9.00 -0.49 18.99
C ALA A 199 10.53 -0.45 19.12
N VAL A 200 11.12 0.76 19.14
CA VAL A 200 12.55 0.96 19.44
C VAL A 200 12.91 0.42 20.83
N ARG A 201 12.09 0.68 21.85
CA ARG A 201 12.30 0.18 23.22
C ARG A 201 12.23 -1.35 23.28
N LEU A 202 11.25 -1.96 22.61
CA LEU A 202 11.12 -3.42 22.49
C LEU A 202 12.38 -4.03 21.88
N TRP A 203 12.88 -3.45 20.79
CA TRP A 203 14.12 -3.90 20.16
C TRP A 203 15.31 -3.85 21.12
N HIS A 204 15.55 -2.72 21.78
CA HIS A 204 16.67 -2.59 22.72
C HIS A 204 16.54 -3.48 23.94
N ASP A 205 15.34 -3.71 24.45
CA ASP A 205 15.11 -4.66 25.54
C ASP A 205 15.39 -6.10 25.11
N TRP A 206 14.91 -6.52 23.93
CA TRP A 206 15.22 -7.83 23.36
C TRP A 206 16.74 -8.01 23.17
N ARG A 207 17.43 -7.03 22.57
CA ARG A 207 18.88 -7.09 22.37
C ARG A 207 19.68 -7.20 23.67
N ARG A 208 19.18 -6.62 24.77
CA ARG A 208 19.84 -6.67 26.08
C ARG A 208 19.56 -7.97 26.84
N ARG A 209 18.35 -8.49 26.76
CA ARG A 209 17.89 -9.61 27.60
C ARG A 209 17.81 -10.95 26.88
N GLY A 210 17.67 -10.94 25.56
CA GLY A 210 17.42 -12.14 24.75
C GLY A 210 16.04 -12.77 24.98
N GLU A 211 15.11 -12.07 25.63
CA GLU A 211 13.77 -12.60 25.93
C GLU A 211 12.92 -12.72 24.65
N ARG A 212 12.62 -13.95 24.22
CA ARG A 212 11.87 -14.21 22.97
C ARG A 212 10.51 -13.51 22.92
N ARG A 213 9.78 -13.49 24.04
CA ARG A 213 8.49 -12.78 24.17
C ARG A 213 8.56 -11.29 23.83
N THR A 214 9.71 -10.63 24.05
CA THR A 214 9.89 -9.22 23.70
C THR A 214 9.97 -9.06 22.18
N LEU A 215 10.72 -9.94 21.50
CA LEU A 215 10.76 -9.97 20.04
C LEU A 215 9.39 -10.35 19.46
N GLU A 216 8.69 -11.33 20.04
CA GLU A 216 7.34 -11.69 19.60
C GLU A 216 6.36 -10.53 19.75
N THR A 217 6.49 -9.71 20.80
CA THR A 217 5.68 -8.50 20.97
C THR A 217 6.00 -7.44 19.91
N LEU A 218 7.28 -7.26 19.55
CA LEU A 218 7.69 -6.39 18.45
C LEU A 218 7.16 -6.87 17.09
N LEU A 219 7.25 -8.18 16.84
CA LEU A 219 6.74 -8.78 15.61
C LEU A 219 5.22 -8.70 15.54
N ALA A 220 4.50 -8.94 16.65
CA ALA A 220 3.06 -8.76 16.71
C ALA A 220 2.67 -7.32 16.31
N TYR A 221 3.40 -6.33 16.82
CA TYR A 221 3.19 -4.91 16.49
C TYR A 221 3.41 -4.60 15.00
N ASN A 222 4.55 -5.01 14.43
CA ASN A 222 4.89 -4.75 13.02
C ASN A 222 3.98 -5.53 12.04
N ILE A 223 3.54 -6.74 12.41
CA ILE A 223 2.55 -7.50 11.63
C ILE A 223 1.17 -6.82 11.63
N GLU A 224 0.76 -6.26 12.77
CA GLU A 224 -0.52 -5.57 12.88
C GLU A 224 -0.61 -4.41 11.89
N ASP A 225 0.51 -3.71 11.64
CA ASP A 225 0.60 -2.65 10.65
C ASP A 225 0.26 -3.18 9.25
N VAL A 226 0.90 -4.25 8.78
CA VAL A 226 0.64 -4.79 7.42
C VAL A 226 -0.74 -5.43 7.25
N ILE A 227 -1.30 -6.04 8.30
CA ILE A 227 -2.69 -6.55 8.27
C ILE A 227 -3.67 -5.38 8.12
N ASN A 228 -3.46 -4.30 8.88
CA ASN A 228 -4.34 -3.13 8.83
C ASN A 228 -4.18 -2.33 7.52
N LEU A 229 -3.02 -2.36 6.87
CA LEU A 229 -2.84 -1.77 5.54
C LEU A 229 -3.81 -2.36 4.52
N GLU A 230 -4.10 -3.67 4.58
CA GLU A 230 -5.11 -4.30 3.71
C GLU A 230 -6.50 -3.73 3.95
N LEU A 231 -6.92 -3.66 5.21
CA LEU A 231 -8.22 -3.13 5.60
C LEU A 231 -8.38 -1.66 5.17
N LEU A 232 -7.34 -0.85 5.38
CA LEU A 232 -7.31 0.56 4.95
C LEU A 232 -7.31 0.71 3.44
N MET A 233 -6.59 -0.14 2.71
CA MET A 233 -6.57 -0.14 1.24
C MET A 233 -7.95 -0.47 0.68
N VAL A 234 -8.61 -1.51 1.20
CA VAL A 234 -9.98 -1.87 0.79
C VAL A 234 -10.97 -0.78 1.14
N HIS A 235 -10.87 -0.19 2.33
CA HIS A 235 -11.67 0.97 2.74
C HIS A 235 -11.50 2.15 1.77
N ALA A 236 -10.25 2.52 1.50
CA ALA A 236 -9.91 3.63 0.60
C ALA A 236 -10.41 3.38 -0.82
N TYR A 237 -10.22 2.16 -1.33
CA TYR A 237 -10.70 1.73 -2.64
C TYR A 237 -12.22 1.89 -2.75
N ASN A 238 -12.98 1.33 -1.80
CA ASN A 238 -14.43 1.38 -1.82
C ASN A 238 -14.97 2.82 -1.67
N ARG A 239 -14.34 3.66 -0.84
CA ARG A 239 -14.72 5.08 -0.71
C ARG A 239 -14.44 5.87 -1.99
N LYS A 240 -13.28 5.69 -2.59
CA LYS A 240 -12.95 6.30 -3.88
C LYS A 240 -13.87 5.83 -4.99
N LEU A 241 -14.19 4.55 -5.00
CA LEU A 241 -15.09 3.97 -5.99
C LEU A 241 -16.51 4.55 -5.88
N ALA A 242 -17.00 4.81 -4.67
CA ALA A 242 -18.29 5.45 -4.44
C ALA A 242 -18.37 6.89 -4.99
N GLU A 243 -17.23 7.56 -5.23
CA GLU A 243 -17.16 8.86 -5.91
C GLU A 243 -17.25 8.72 -7.45
N THR A 244 -17.36 7.49 -7.97
CA THR A 244 -17.45 7.18 -9.40
C THR A 244 -18.79 6.52 -9.77
N PRO A 245 -19.16 6.47 -11.06
CA PRO A 245 -20.34 5.72 -11.52
C PRO A 245 -20.27 4.20 -11.31
N PHE A 246 -19.14 3.67 -10.83
CA PHE A 246 -18.88 2.23 -10.69
C PHE A 246 -18.98 1.73 -9.24
N GLY A 247 -19.50 2.57 -8.34
CA GLY A 247 -19.63 2.31 -6.91
C GLY A 247 -20.23 0.95 -6.58
N ASP A 248 -21.29 0.55 -7.30
CA ASP A 248 -21.98 -0.72 -7.05
C ASP A 248 -21.36 -1.90 -7.83
N GLU A 249 -20.83 -1.63 -9.03
CA GLU A 249 -20.30 -2.66 -9.94
C GLU A 249 -18.98 -3.25 -9.43
N LEU A 250 -18.07 -2.40 -8.95
CA LEU A 250 -16.67 -2.79 -8.67
C LEU A 250 -16.36 -2.85 -7.18
N ARG A 251 -17.36 -2.71 -6.31
CA ARG A 251 -17.16 -2.77 -4.87
C ARG A 251 -16.62 -4.14 -4.47
N ILE A 252 -15.63 -4.13 -3.60
CA ILE A 252 -15.05 -5.36 -3.06
C ILE A 252 -15.46 -5.54 -1.58
N PRO A 253 -15.65 -6.78 -1.11
CA PRO A 253 -15.92 -7.04 0.29
C PRO A 253 -14.73 -6.60 1.16
N VAL A 254 -15.02 -6.16 2.38
CA VAL A 254 -13.98 -5.96 3.40
C VAL A 254 -13.49 -7.35 3.80
N PRO A 255 -12.17 -7.64 3.72
CA PRO A 255 -11.66 -8.94 4.10
C PRO A 255 -11.74 -9.12 5.61
N GLU A 256 -11.88 -10.37 6.05
CA GLU A 256 -11.64 -10.72 7.45
C GLU A 256 -10.15 -10.51 7.76
N PRO A 257 -9.81 -9.82 8.87
CA PRO A 257 -8.42 -9.61 9.23
C PRO A 257 -7.66 -10.94 9.35
N ALA A 258 -6.46 -11.00 8.77
CA ALA A 258 -5.58 -12.15 8.96
C ALA A 258 -5.26 -12.34 10.45
N LYS A 259 -5.03 -13.59 10.85
CA LYS A 259 -4.61 -13.88 12.23
C LYS A 259 -3.15 -13.52 12.41
N ASN A 260 -2.86 -12.66 13.37
CA ASN A 260 -1.49 -12.37 13.78
C ASN A 260 -0.86 -13.64 14.40
N PRO A 261 0.27 -14.15 13.88
CA PRO A 261 0.90 -15.36 14.41
C PRO A 261 1.62 -15.14 15.75
N PHE A 262 1.82 -13.88 16.15
CA PHE A 262 2.40 -13.51 17.44
C PHE A 262 1.37 -12.79 18.30
N CYS A 263 1.54 -12.89 19.62
CA CYS A 263 0.71 -12.20 20.60
C CYS A 263 1.58 -11.25 21.41
N ALA A 264 1.08 -10.04 21.66
CA ALA A 264 1.75 -9.08 22.53
C ALA A 264 1.71 -9.56 23.99
N ASP A 265 2.87 -9.58 24.65
CA ASP A 265 2.97 -9.97 26.05
C ASP A 265 2.68 -8.76 26.96
N ALA A 266 1.58 -8.83 27.72
CA ALA A 266 1.15 -7.74 28.60
C ALA A 266 2.21 -7.37 29.65
N GLY A 267 2.95 -8.35 30.18
CA GLY A 267 4.01 -8.11 31.16
C GLY A 267 5.21 -7.39 30.56
N VAL A 268 5.55 -7.67 29.30
CA VAL A 268 6.56 -6.91 28.53
C VAL A 268 6.09 -5.48 28.30
N LEU A 269 4.83 -5.31 27.86
CA LEU A 269 4.27 -3.99 27.59
C LEU A 269 4.25 -3.12 28.85
N ASP A 270 3.74 -3.64 29.96
CA ASP A 270 3.66 -2.89 31.22
C ASP A 270 5.04 -2.53 31.77
N ARG A 271 6.01 -3.43 31.66
CA ARG A 271 7.40 -3.17 32.05
C ARG A 271 8.02 -2.02 31.27
N LEU A 272 7.79 -1.95 29.96
CA LEU A 272 8.40 -0.95 29.07
C LEU A 272 7.61 0.37 29.00
N ARG A 273 6.34 0.39 29.42
CA ARG A 273 5.56 1.63 29.62
C ARG A 273 6.10 2.49 30.76
N GLY A 274 6.74 1.89 31.76
CA GLY A 274 7.35 2.60 32.89
C GLY A 274 8.73 3.22 32.62
N TRP A 275 9.24 3.09 31.39
CA TRP A 275 10.53 3.64 30.93
C TRP A 275 10.35 4.93 30.14
#